data_AF-A0A3R7ALT5-F1
#
_entry.id   AF-A0A3R7ALT5-F1
#
_cell.length_a   1.000
_cell.length_b   1.000
_cell.length_c   1.000
_cell.angle_alpha   90.00
_cell.angle_beta   90.00
_cell.angle_gamma   90.00
#
_symmetry.space_group_name_H-M   'P 1'
#
loop_
_entity.id
_entity.type
_entity.pdbx_description
1 polymer ?
#
loop_
_entity_poly.entity_id
_entity_poly.type
_entity_poly.pdbx_seq_one_letter_code
_entity_poly.pdbx_strand_id
1 'polypeptide(L)'
;LNHLLASVSLTMHHDGITGTEKQAVAADYAQRLAEGLADGQDLNVNSAEEAIAANYVPMTLATYIRDTVSQFNVVTDRAQGVASLRDGSVEIMVHRRLLEDDHKGVNEHLNERETLSVGDNAVVIQGLTVRGSVALSVGPLDAAMERLRLDMYYRYLTPLVAVAHGHIVPPSSHDHPSWNGRLPLNVGLTSLEAHSPKCIRLRLTHLFAVDEHPVWSQPATVSLATLLGPSFESFSTVWEISLTGNRRVLGPFVMADALTIRPMHVRAFEICQSTGYVEEAVSVDGFDVPEF
;
A
#
# COMPACT_ATOMS: atom_id res chain seq x y z
N LEU A 1 -17.50 24.16 -2.46
CA LEU A 1 -16.65 22.99 -2.76
C LEU A 1 -15.81 22.73 -1.52
N ASN A 2 -15.89 21.56 -0.88
CA ASN A 2 -15.13 21.29 0.35
C ASN A 2 -13.64 21.42 0.05
N HIS A 3 -12.98 22.41 0.62
CA HIS A 3 -11.60 22.73 0.27
C HIS A 3 -10.69 21.52 0.52
N LEU A 4 -10.88 20.80 1.63
CA LEU A 4 -10.14 19.56 1.94
C LEU A 4 -10.40 18.44 0.93
N LEU A 5 -11.66 18.14 0.65
CA LEU A 5 -12.05 17.02 -0.22
C LEU A 5 -11.63 17.27 -1.67
N ALA A 6 -11.77 18.52 -2.14
CA ALA A 6 -11.26 18.97 -3.42
C ALA A 6 -9.73 18.90 -3.47
N SER A 7 -9.04 19.27 -2.40
CA SER A 7 -7.57 19.26 -2.34
C SER A 7 -7.02 17.84 -2.30
N VAL A 8 -7.63 16.95 -1.51
CA VAL A 8 -7.32 15.51 -1.50
C VAL A 8 -7.58 14.93 -2.89
N SER A 9 -8.74 15.22 -3.50
CA SER A 9 -9.05 14.78 -4.88
C SER A 9 -8.05 15.33 -5.91
N LEU A 10 -7.54 16.55 -5.74
CA LEU A 10 -6.50 17.15 -6.60
C LEU A 10 -5.16 16.43 -6.44
N THR A 11 -4.74 16.13 -5.22
CA THR A 11 -3.50 15.36 -4.99
C THR A 11 -3.58 13.92 -5.46
N MET A 12 -4.80 13.43 -5.67
CA MET A 12 -5.08 12.09 -6.21
C MET A 12 -5.52 12.14 -7.67
N HIS A 13 -5.37 13.29 -8.32
CA HIS A 13 -5.36 13.35 -9.78
C HIS A 13 -4.32 12.33 -10.29
N HIS A 14 -4.60 11.68 -11.40
CA HIS A 14 -3.78 10.57 -11.89
C HIS A 14 -2.30 10.93 -12.06
N ASP A 15 -1.96 12.20 -12.27
CA ASP A 15 -0.59 12.71 -12.26
C ASP A 15 -0.04 12.83 -10.83
N GLY A 16 -0.76 13.45 -9.89
CA GLY A 16 -0.40 13.54 -8.48
C GLY A 16 -0.24 12.21 -7.76
N ILE A 17 -1.06 11.20 -8.09
CA ILE A 17 -0.91 9.86 -7.51
C ILE A 17 0.27 9.08 -8.13
N THR A 18 0.66 9.39 -9.37
CA THR A 18 1.78 8.73 -10.05
C THR A 18 3.08 9.51 -9.96
N GLY A 19 3.05 10.76 -9.48
CA GLY A 19 4.19 11.67 -9.45
C GLY A 19 4.61 12.18 -10.83
N THR A 20 3.72 12.13 -11.83
CA THR A 20 4.03 12.57 -13.21
C THR A 20 3.68 14.04 -13.47
N GLU A 21 3.14 14.73 -12.47
CA GLU A 21 2.81 16.16 -12.55
C GLU A 21 4.08 17.02 -12.65
N LYS A 22 3.95 18.20 -13.25
CA LYS A 22 5.06 19.17 -13.29
C LYS A 22 5.31 19.70 -11.87
N GLN A 23 6.54 20.08 -11.55
CA GLN A 23 6.92 20.58 -10.22
C GLN A 23 6.04 21.74 -9.70
N ALA A 24 5.58 22.62 -10.60
CA ALA A 24 4.68 23.72 -10.24
C ALA A 24 3.27 23.22 -9.82
N VAL A 25 2.81 22.12 -10.43
CA VAL A 25 1.53 21.46 -10.11
C VAL A 25 1.66 20.69 -8.79
N ALA A 26 2.78 19.99 -8.56
CA ALA A 26 3.08 19.36 -7.27
C ALA A 26 3.08 20.37 -6.10
N ALA A 27 3.62 21.57 -6.33
CA ALA A 27 3.61 22.65 -5.35
C ALA A 27 2.19 23.18 -5.08
N ASP A 28 1.35 23.31 -6.11
CA ASP A 28 -0.06 23.68 -5.99
C ASP A 28 -0.86 22.61 -5.21
N TYR A 29 -0.62 21.32 -5.47
CA TYR A 29 -1.20 20.21 -4.72
C TYR A 29 -0.88 20.29 -3.22
N ALA A 30 0.38 20.49 -2.87
CA ALA A 30 0.81 20.63 -1.47
C ALA A 30 0.17 21.85 -0.78
N GLN A 31 0.09 22.98 -1.47
CA GLN A 31 -0.54 24.19 -0.95
C GLN A 31 -2.03 23.97 -0.69
N ARG A 32 -2.76 23.44 -1.66
CA ARG A 32 -4.21 23.21 -1.54
C ARG A 32 -4.52 22.20 -0.44
N LEU A 33 -3.72 21.14 -0.32
CA LEU A 33 -3.90 20.16 0.76
C LEU A 33 -3.75 20.82 2.14
N ALA A 34 -2.77 21.71 2.30
CA ALA A 34 -2.55 22.48 3.53
C ALA A 34 -3.71 23.45 3.83
N GLU A 35 -4.20 24.17 2.83
CA GLU A 35 -5.36 25.06 2.95
C GLU A 35 -6.64 24.27 3.28
N GLY A 36 -6.84 23.13 2.63
CA GLY A 36 -7.96 22.22 2.90
C GLY A 36 -7.95 21.67 4.33
N LEU A 37 -6.78 21.33 4.86
CA LEU A 37 -6.62 20.87 6.25
C LEU A 37 -7.03 21.93 7.27
N ALA A 38 -6.82 23.22 6.95
CA ALA A 38 -7.19 24.33 7.83
C ALA A 38 -8.71 24.59 7.89
N ASP A 39 -9.45 24.28 6.82
CA ASP A 39 -10.89 24.55 6.69
C ASP A 39 -11.81 23.42 7.21
N GLY A 40 -11.25 22.31 7.70
CA GLY A 40 -11.95 21.05 7.93
C GLY A 40 -12.98 20.98 9.08
N GLN A 41 -13.39 22.08 9.71
CA GLN A 41 -14.25 22.05 10.91
C GLN A 41 -15.77 22.18 10.67
N ASP A 42 -16.24 22.48 9.46
CA ASP A 42 -17.69 22.63 9.21
C ASP A 42 -18.04 22.28 7.74
N LEU A 43 -18.37 21.01 7.47
CA LEU A 43 -18.48 20.49 6.10
C LEU A 43 -19.92 20.05 5.77
N ASN A 44 -20.58 20.83 4.89
CA ASN A 44 -21.82 20.45 4.22
C ASN A 44 -21.51 20.06 2.77
N VAL A 45 -21.29 18.76 2.55
CA VAL A 45 -20.77 18.13 1.30
C VAL A 45 -21.77 18.13 0.13
N ASN A 46 -22.99 18.59 0.34
CA ASN A 46 -24.14 18.33 -0.53
C ASN A 46 -24.56 19.54 -1.37
N SER A 47 -23.70 20.07 -2.24
CA SER A 47 -24.21 20.92 -3.33
C SER A 47 -24.82 20.01 -4.41
N ALA A 48 -26.11 20.20 -4.70
CA ALA A 48 -26.87 19.39 -5.67
C ALA A 48 -26.27 19.36 -7.10
N GLU A 49 -25.37 20.28 -7.42
CA GLU A 49 -24.73 20.43 -8.72
C GLU A 49 -23.78 19.27 -9.07
N GLU A 50 -23.08 18.69 -8.09
CA GLU A 50 -22.06 17.64 -8.29
C GLU A 50 -22.41 16.34 -7.54
N ALA A 51 -23.69 15.97 -7.54
CA ALA A 51 -24.21 14.84 -6.77
C ALA A 51 -23.56 13.48 -7.09
N ILE A 52 -22.92 13.35 -8.26
CA ILE A 52 -22.20 12.12 -8.66
C ILE A 52 -20.70 12.30 -8.41
N ALA A 53 -20.07 13.29 -9.07
CA ALA A 53 -18.62 13.41 -9.07
C ALA A 53 -18.05 13.67 -7.66
N ALA A 54 -18.77 14.40 -6.80
CA ALA A 54 -18.32 14.66 -5.42
C ALA A 54 -18.33 13.40 -4.53
N ASN A 55 -19.05 12.36 -4.92
CA ASN A 55 -19.13 11.08 -4.21
C ASN A 55 -18.16 10.02 -4.74
N TYR A 56 -17.39 10.34 -5.79
CA TYR A 56 -16.29 9.50 -6.24
C TYR A 56 -15.07 9.71 -5.36
N VAL A 57 -14.58 8.60 -4.79
CA VAL A 57 -13.39 8.56 -3.94
C VAL A 57 -12.32 7.66 -4.58
N PRO A 58 -11.04 7.86 -4.26
CA PRO A 58 -9.95 6.99 -4.68
C PRO A 58 -10.11 5.57 -4.09
N MET A 59 -9.83 4.56 -4.89
CA MET A 59 -9.65 3.18 -4.44
C MET A 59 -8.28 2.70 -4.92
N THR A 60 -7.30 2.68 -4.02
CA THR A 60 -5.93 2.25 -4.33
C THR A 60 -5.69 0.76 -4.12
N LEU A 61 -6.44 0.15 -3.19
CA LEU A 61 -6.33 -1.28 -2.84
C LEU A 61 -7.71 -1.96 -2.89
N ALA A 62 -8.67 -1.42 -2.14
CA ALA A 62 -9.98 -2.03 -2.01
C ALA A 62 -11.04 -1.05 -1.49
N THR A 63 -12.30 -1.42 -1.65
CA THR A 63 -13.47 -0.82 -0.98
C THR A 63 -14.40 -1.93 -0.49
N TYR A 64 -15.32 -1.61 0.42
CA TYR A 64 -16.38 -2.52 0.80
C TYR A 64 -17.65 -1.77 1.20
N ILE A 65 -18.79 -2.43 1.09
CA ILE A 65 -20.06 -2.03 1.71
C ILE A 65 -20.55 -3.16 2.61
N ARG A 66 -21.24 -2.83 3.69
CA ARG A 66 -21.78 -3.83 4.62
C ARG A 66 -23.11 -3.40 5.21
N ASP A 67 -23.92 -4.39 5.57
CA ASP A 67 -25.08 -4.25 6.43
C ASP A 67 -24.80 -4.89 7.81
N THR A 68 -25.85 -5.26 8.55
CA THR A 68 -25.71 -5.89 9.88
C THR A 68 -25.26 -7.35 9.85
N VAL A 69 -25.32 -8.02 8.70
CA VAL A 69 -25.09 -9.48 8.58
C VAL A 69 -24.07 -9.86 7.50
N SER A 70 -23.88 -9.00 6.49
CA SER A 70 -23.10 -9.30 5.30
C SER A 70 -22.24 -8.10 4.88
N GLN A 71 -21.09 -8.42 4.30
CA GLN A 71 -20.17 -7.46 3.72
C GLN A 71 -19.79 -7.90 2.30
N PHE A 72 -19.79 -6.95 1.38
CA PHE A 72 -19.35 -7.09 0.00
C PHE A 72 -18.06 -6.30 -0.21
N ASN A 73 -17.01 -7.00 -0.61
CA ASN A 73 -15.67 -6.47 -0.82
C ASN A 73 -15.36 -6.35 -2.30
N VAL A 74 -14.61 -5.31 -2.64
CA VAL A 74 -14.02 -5.13 -3.96
C VAL A 74 -12.53 -4.82 -3.80
N VAL A 75 -11.67 -5.64 -4.37
CA VAL A 75 -10.21 -5.46 -4.36
C VAL A 75 -9.74 -5.24 -5.80
N THR A 76 -8.96 -4.19 -6.02
CA THR A 76 -8.49 -3.80 -7.35
C THR A 76 -7.02 -4.15 -7.56
N ASP A 77 -6.58 -4.17 -8.81
CA ASP A 77 -5.17 -4.35 -9.19
C ASP A 77 -4.44 -3.02 -9.45
N ARG A 78 -5.15 -1.88 -9.37
CA ARG A 78 -4.62 -0.52 -9.61
C ARG A 78 -5.50 0.55 -8.98
N ALA A 79 -5.00 1.77 -8.88
CA ALA A 79 -5.81 2.91 -8.45
C ALA A 79 -6.97 3.17 -9.42
N GLN A 80 -8.19 3.30 -8.88
CA GLN A 80 -9.42 3.59 -9.62
C GLN A 80 -10.31 4.55 -8.84
N GLY A 81 -11.26 5.21 -9.50
CA GLY A 81 -12.33 5.95 -8.83
C GLY A 81 -13.49 5.03 -8.50
N VAL A 82 -14.03 5.13 -7.27
CA VAL A 82 -15.15 4.33 -6.79
C VAL A 82 -16.21 5.20 -6.12
N ALA A 83 -17.48 4.83 -6.22
CA ALA A 83 -18.57 5.50 -5.51
C ALA A 83 -19.64 4.50 -5.05
N SER A 84 -20.40 4.90 -4.03
CA SER A 84 -21.69 4.29 -3.67
C SER A 84 -22.74 5.39 -3.78
N LEU A 85 -23.44 5.45 -4.91
CA LEU A 85 -24.42 6.50 -5.19
C LEU A 85 -25.84 6.15 -4.69
N ARG A 86 -26.04 4.88 -4.31
CA ARG A 86 -27.29 4.33 -3.77
C ARG A 86 -26.94 3.26 -2.75
N ASP A 87 -27.74 3.14 -1.71
CA ASP A 87 -27.58 2.09 -0.70
C ASP A 87 -27.50 0.70 -1.35
N GLY A 88 -26.51 -0.09 -0.93
CA GLY A 88 -26.28 -1.43 -1.47
C GLY A 88 -25.61 -1.48 -2.84
N SER A 89 -25.15 -0.34 -3.39
CA SER A 89 -24.45 -0.29 -4.69
C SER A 89 -22.99 0.15 -4.54
N VAL A 90 -22.14 -0.38 -5.41
CA VAL A 90 -20.77 0.10 -5.61
C VAL A 90 -20.53 0.20 -7.11
N GLU A 91 -20.03 1.33 -7.58
CA GLU A 91 -19.60 1.53 -8.96
C GLU A 91 -18.14 1.95 -9.03
N ILE A 92 -17.42 1.43 -10.04
CA ILE A 92 -16.00 1.68 -10.24
C ILE A 92 -15.81 2.20 -11.66
N MET A 93 -15.12 3.33 -11.78
CA MET A 93 -14.74 3.88 -13.07
C MET A 93 -13.52 3.12 -13.60
N VAL A 94 -13.76 2.28 -14.62
CA VAL A 94 -12.75 1.35 -15.13
C VAL A 94 -11.76 1.99 -16.12
N HIS A 95 -12.22 2.94 -16.92
CA HIS A 95 -11.43 3.65 -17.93
C HIS A 95 -12.13 4.96 -18.31
N ARG A 96 -11.38 5.95 -18.79
CA ARG A 96 -11.90 7.27 -19.18
C ARG A 96 -11.32 7.71 -20.51
N ARG A 97 -12.13 8.41 -21.28
CA ARG A 97 -11.72 9.10 -22.50
C ARG A 97 -12.48 10.42 -22.61
N LEU A 98 -11.76 11.52 -22.69
CA LEU A 98 -12.27 12.88 -22.79
C LEU A 98 -11.87 13.47 -24.14
N LEU A 99 -12.76 14.28 -24.70
CA LEU A 99 -12.54 14.98 -25.98
C LEU A 99 -12.22 16.46 -25.78
N GLU A 100 -12.12 16.91 -24.53
CA GLU A 100 -11.82 18.29 -24.16
C GLU A 100 -10.84 18.29 -22.97
N ASP A 101 -10.00 19.32 -22.93
CA ASP A 101 -9.08 19.60 -21.81
C ASP A 101 -9.86 20.24 -20.65
N ASP A 102 -9.46 19.93 -19.42
CA ASP A 102 -10.10 20.46 -18.21
C ASP A 102 -9.56 21.83 -17.79
N HIS A 103 -8.63 22.39 -18.58
CA HIS A 103 -7.98 23.68 -18.39
C HIS A 103 -7.23 23.78 -17.07
N LYS A 104 -6.67 22.67 -16.58
CA LYS A 104 -5.84 22.61 -15.36
C LYS A 104 -4.34 22.60 -15.62
N GLY A 105 -3.90 22.76 -16.87
CA GLY A 105 -2.51 23.08 -17.23
C GLY A 105 -1.75 22.01 -18.01
N VAL A 106 -2.35 20.83 -18.23
CA VAL A 106 -1.81 19.80 -19.12
C VAL A 106 -1.94 20.22 -20.59
N ASN A 107 -3.02 20.94 -20.95
CA ASN A 107 -3.33 21.41 -22.30
C ASN A 107 -3.52 20.27 -23.31
N GLU A 108 -3.97 19.12 -22.84
CA GLU A 108 -4.30 17.95 -23.65
C GLU A 108 -5.47 17.21 -22.99
N HIS A 109 -6.49 16.88 -23.78
CA HIS A 109 -7.58 16.03 -23.33
C HIS A 109 -7.11 14.60 -23.03
N LEU A 110 -7.76 13.90 -22.10
CA LEU A 110 -7.48 12.49 -21.78
C LEU A 110 -7.98 11.56 -22.91
N ASN A 111 -7.22 11.44 -24.01
CA ASN A 111 -7.63 10.75 -25.24
C ASN A 111 -6.55 9.78 -25.75
N GLU A 112 -6.02 8.97 -24.84
CA GLU A 112 -4.92 8.04 -25.14
C GLU A 112 -5.27 7.06 -26.26
N ARG A 113 -4.28 6.79 -27.13
CA ARG A 113 -4.38 5.91 -28.29
C ARG A 113 -3.22 4.94 -28.32
N GLU A 114 -3.46 3.75 -28.87
CA GLU A 114 -2.45 2.74 -29.13
C GLU A 114 -2.28 2.53 -30.64
N THR A 115 -1.04 2.24 -31.05
CA THR A 115 -0.69 1.94 -32.43
C THR A 115 -0.38 0.46 -32.54
N LEU A 116 -1.15 -0.26 -33.35
CA LEU A 116 -1.03 -1.70 -33.56
C LEU A 116 -0.47 -1.99 -34.95
N SER A 117 0.53 -2.86 -35.01
CA SER A 117 0.98 -3.48 -36.25
C SER A 117 0.19 -4.77 -36.47
N VAL A 118 -0.75 -4.73 -37.40
CA VAL A 118 -1.46 -5.92 -37.90
C VAL A 118 -0.68 -6.40 -39.13
N GLY A 119 -0.79 -7.68 -39.51
CA GLY A 119 0.00 -8.30 -40.60
C GLY A 119 0.14 -7.46 -41.88
N ASP A 120 1.10 -7.82 -42.73
CA ASP A 120 1.49 -7.07 -43.95
C ASP A 120 1.85 -5.59 -43.70
N ASN A 121 2.49 -5.28 -42.56
CA ASN A 121 2.90 -3.92 -42.18
C ASN A 121 1.75 -2.89 -42.09
N ALA A 122 0.50 -3.34 -41.93
CA ALA A 122 -0.62 -2.44 -41.73
C ALA A 122 -0.56 -1.83 -40.32
N VAL A 123 -0.57 -0.49 -40.26
CA VAL A 123 -0.60 0.26 -39.00
C VAL A 123 -2.01 0.74 -38.72
N VAL A 124 -2.54 0.37 -37.55
CA VAL A 124 -3.86 0.80 -37.07
C VAL A 124 -3.67 1.62 -35.80
N ILE A 125 -4.28 2.81 -35.74
CA ILE A 125 -4.33 3.62 -34.51
C ILE A 125 -5.74 3.54 -33.95
N GLN A 126 -5.87 3.10 -32.69
CA GLN A 126 -7.15 2.99 -31.99
C GLN A 126 -7.08 3.62 -30.60
N GLY A 127 -8.22 3.74 -29.90
CA GLY A 127 -8.22 4.16 -28.50
C GLY A 127 -7.50 3.14 -27.62
N LEU A 128 -6.79 3.60 -26.59
CA LEU A 128 -6.03 2.74 -25.69
C LEU A 128 -6.95 1.70 -25.01
N THR A 129 -6.62 0.42 -25.21
CA THR A 129 -7.27 -0.69 -24.51
C THR A 129 -6.46 -1.08 -23.28
N VAL A 130 -7.05 -0.95 -22.10
CA VAL A 130 -6.45 -1.42 -20.85
C VAL A 130 -7.06 -2.74 -20.41
N ARG A 131 -6.23 -3.63 -19.87
CA ARG A 131 -6.67 -4.86 -19.19
C ARG A 131 -6.32 -4.76 -17.72
N GLY A 132 -7.30 -5.04 -16.88
CA GLY A 132 -7.17 -5.12 -15.44
C GLY A 132 -8.09 -6.20 -14.87
N SER A 133 -8.05 -6.32 -13.56
CA SER A 133 -8.69 -7.39 -12.83
C SER A 133 -9.18 -6.88 -11.47
N VAL A 134 -10.44 -7.18 -11.17
CA VAL A 134 -11.10 -6.82 -9.92
C VAL A 134 -11.53 -8.12 -9.25
N ALA A 135 -11.19 -8.31 -7.98
CA ALA A 135 -11.69 -9.41 -7.18
C ALA A 135 -12.88 -8.96 -6.34
N LEU A 136 -13.92 -9.79 -6.32
CA LEU A 136 -15.14 -9.56 -5.57
C LEU A 136 -15.30 -10.70 -4.55
N SER A 137 -15.72 -10.36 -3.34
CA SER A 137 -16.12 -11.37 -2.35
C SER A 137 -17.30 -10.87 -1.50
N VAL A 138 -18.11 -11.80 -1.00
CA VAL A 138 -19.23 -11.50 -0.10
C VAL A 138 -19.26 -12.55 1.00
N GLY A 139 -19.56 -12.13 2.23
CA GLY A 139 -19.68 -13.05 3.36
C GLY A 139 -20.07 -12.39 4.66
N PRO A 140 -20.15 -13.17 5.76
CA PRO A 140 -20.35 -12.64 7.11
C PRO A 140 -19.25 -11.65 7.51
N LEU A 141 -19.58 -10.69 8.38
CA LEU A 141 -18.74 -9.53 8.70
C LEU A 141 -17.27 -9.89 9.01
N ASP A 142 -17.03 -10.78 9.98
CA ASP A 142 -15.68 -11.14 10.42
C ASP A 142 -14.87 -11.83 9.31
N ALA A 143 -15.46 -12.85 8.67
CA ALA A 143 -14.82 -13.59 7.59
C ALA A 143 -14.57 -12.73 6.35
N ALA A 144 -15.47 -11.79 6.06
CA ALA A 144 -15.31 -10.86 4.94
C ALA A 144 -14.21 -9.82 5.23
N MET A 145 -14.09 -9.31 6.45
CA MET A 145 -13.00 -8.41 6.84
C MET A 145 -11.64 -9.10 6.83
N GLU A 146 -11.56 -10.34 7.34
CA GLU A 146 -10.36 -11.16 7.24
C GLU A 146 -9.94 -11.33 5.78
N ARG A 147 -10.90 -11.73 4.92
CA ARG A 147 -10.65 -11.91 3.49
C ARG A 147 -10.18 -10.63 2.82
N LEU A 148 -10.81 -9.49 3.12
CA LEU A 148 -10.45 -8.18 2.57
C LEU A 148 -9.00 -7.83 2.89
N ARG A 149 -8.59 -7.90 4.16
CA ARG A 149 -7.24 -7.53 4.59
C ARG A 149 -6.16 -8.44 4.01
N LEU A 150 -6.43 -9.73 3.93
CA LEU A 150 -5.51 -10.69 3.33
C LEU A 150 -5.41 -10.49 1.81
N ASP A 151 -6.53 -10.32 1.11
CA ASP A 151 -6.51 -10.09 -0.33
C ASP A 151 -5.81 -8.76 -0.66
N MET A 152 -6.06 -7.68 0.10
CA MET A 152 -5.33 -6.41 -0.06
C MET A 152 -3.83 -6.58 0.04
N TYR A 153 -3.36 -7.44 0.96
CA TYR A 153 -1.93 -7.71 1.12
C TYR A 153 -1.39 -8.61 0.00
N TYR A 154 -2.02 -9.76 -0.26
CA TYR A 154 -1.51 -10.73 -1.24
C TYR A 154 -1.65 -10.27 -2.69
N ARG A 155 -2.62 -9.39 -3.01
CA ARG A 155 -2.86 -8.94 -4.39
C ARG A 155 -1.64 -8.24 -5.02
N TYR A 156 -0.86 -7.55 -4.19
CA TYR A 156 0.33 -6.81 -4.62
C TYR A 156 1.63 -7.59 -4.38
N LEU A 157 1.54 -8.85 -3.92
CA LEU A 157 2.66 -9.77 -3.86
C LEU A 157 2.68 -10.62 -5.13
N THR A 158 2.97 -10.00 -6.26
CA THR A 158 3.08 -10.69 -7.55
C THR A 158 4.19 -11.75 -7.46
N PRO A 159 3.91 -13.03 -7.76
CA PRO A 159 4.95 -14.05 -7.71
C PRO A 159 6.03 -13.74 -8.74
N LEU A 160 7.29 -13.89 -8.35
CA LEU A 160 8.40 -13.84 -9.30
C LEU A 160 8.33 -15.08 -10.19
N VAL A 161 7.93 -14.89 -11.45
CA VAL A 161 7.93 -15.94 -12.47
C VAL A 161 9.21 -15.80 -13.29
N ALA A 162 10.11 -16.79 -13.18
CA ALA A 162 11.29 -16.90 -14.01
C ALA A 162 11.08 -17.99 -15.07
N VAL A 163 11.35 -17.65 -16.33
CA VAL A 163 11.32 -18.59 -17.45
C VAL A 163 12.75 -18.79 -17.94
N ALA A 164 13.19 -20.04 -18.02
CA ALA A 164 14.50 -20.40 -18.53
C ALA A 164 14.36 -21.34 -19.74
N HIS A 165 15.28 -21.22 -20.70
CA HIS A 165 15.35 -22.13 -21.83
C HIS A 165 16.09 -23.41 -21.42
N GLY A 166 15.49 -24.58 -21.67
CA GLY A 166 16.07 -25.89 -21.38
C GLY A 166 15.37 -26.65 -20.25
N HIS A 167 15.96 -27.78 -19.85
CA HIS A 167 15.45 -28.58 -18.73
C HIS A 167 15.82 -27.94 -17.39
N ILE A 168 14.81 -27.37 -16.71
CA ILE A 168 14.95 -26.92 -15.33
C ILE A 168 14.97 -28.17 -14.44
N VAL A 169 16.11 -28.47 -13.82
CA VAL A 169 16.18 -29.43 -12.72
C VAL A 169 15.65 -28.70 -11.48
N PRO A 170 14.50 -29.09 -10.91
CA PRO A 170 14.01 -28.47 -9.69
C PRO A 170 15.09 -28.64 -8.60
N PRO A 171 15.40 -27.58 -7.83
CA PRO A 171 16.28 -27.74 -6.68
C PRO A 171 15.71 -28.84 -5.77
N SER A 172 16.59 -29.66 -5.21
CA SER A 172 16.22 -30.66 -4.19
C SER A 172 15.39 -29.99 -3.11
N SER A 173 14.25 -30.59 -2.75
CA SER A 173 13.26 -30.10 -1.78
C SER A 173 13.79 -29.88 -0.35
N HIS A 174 15.09 -29.97 -0.13
CA HIS A 174 15.75 -29.85 1.17
C HIS A 174 16.57 -28.55 1.33
N ASP A 175 16.82 -27.79 0.27
CA ASP A 175 17.77 -26.66 0.34
C ASP A 175 17.14 -25.27 0.45
N HIS A 176 15.81 -25.19 0.44
CA HIS A 176 15.10 -23.91 0.55
C HIS A 176 14.12 -23.92 1.72
N PRO A 177 14.50 -23.30 2.85
CA PRO A 177 13.59 -23.09 3.96
C PRO A 177 12.41 -22.26 3.47
N SER A 178 11.22 -22.86 3.39
CA SER A 178 10.01 -22.12 3.05
C SER A 178 9.77 -21.03 4.09
N TRP A 179 9.55 -19.80 3.63
CA TRP A 179 9.12 -18.68 4.48
C TRP A 179 7.63 -18.79 4.85
N ASN A 180 6.94 -19.77 4.28
CA ASN A 180 5.51 -19.95 4.47
C ASN A 180 5.20 -20.28 5.95
N GLY A 181 4.20 -19.59 6.50
CA GLY A 181 3.76 -19.79 7.89
C GLY A 181 4.70 -19.26 8.98
N ARG A 182 5.72 -18.45 8.63
CA ARG A 182 6.64 -17.85 9.63
C ARG A 182 6.15 -16.55 10.25
N LEU A 183 5.09 -15.96 9.70
CA LEU A 183 4.45 -14.76 10.22
C LEU A 183 3.02 -15.08 10.68
N PRO A 184 2.54 -14.44 11.77
CA PRO A 184 1.13 -14.42 12.10
C PRO A 184 0.29 -13.86 10.94
N LEU A 185 -0.97 -14.30 10.83
CA LEU A 185 -1.87 -13.93 9.74
C LEU A 185 -2.16 -12.43 9.66
N ASN A 186 -2.07 -11.73 10.79
CA ASN A 186 -2.27 -10.29 10.91
C ASN A 186 -0.98 -9.46 10.72
N VAL A 187 0.14 -10.07 10.29
CA VAL A 187 1.40 -9.38 10.01
C VAL A 187 1.88 -9.68 8.58
N GLY A 188 2.18 -8.62 7.83
CA GLY A 188 2.82 -8.68 6.52
C GLY A 188 4.29 -8.25 6.55
N LEU A 189 5.11 -8.86 5.70
CA LEU A 189 6.45 -8.40 5.33
C LEU A 189 6.34 -7.45 4.12
N THR A 190 6.35 -6.15 4.38
CA THR A 190 6.16 -5.13 3.33
C THR A 190 7.39 -4.93 2.47
N SER A 191 8.59 -5.08 3.06
CA SER A 191 9.84 -4.98 2.32
C SER A 191 10.94 -5.79 2.99
N LEU A 192 11.82 -6.37 2.18
CA LEU A 192 13.07 -6.98 2.61
C LEU A 192 14.17 -6.55 1.62
N GLU A 193 15.26 -5.99 2.14
CA GLU A 193 16.32 -5.40 1.35
C GLU A 193 17.69 -5.83 1.90
N ALA A 194 18.61 -6.18 1.00
CA ALA A 194 20.03 -6.28 1.33
C ALA A 194 20.65 -4.88 1.32
N HIS A 195 20.78 -4.28 2.50
CA HIS A 195 21.31 -2.91 2.64
C HIS A 195 22.82 -2.85 2.41
N SER A 196 23.55 -3.84 2.92
CA SER A 196 25.00 -4.00 2.73
C SER A 196 25.37 -5.48 2.81
N PRO A 197 26.63 -5.87 2.49
CA PRO A 197 27.07 -7.26 2.63
C PRO A 197 26.91 -7.85 4.04
N LYS A 198 26.76 -7.00 5.06
CA LYS A 198 26.65 -7.41 6.47
C LYS A 198 25.35 -6.99 7.13
N CYS A 199 24.45 -6.31 6.42
CA CYS A 199 23.20 -5.81 6.99
C CYS A 199 22.04 -5.97 6.02
N ILE A 200 20.90 -6.42 6.56
CA ILE A 200 19.62 -6.43 5.87
C ILE A 200 18.66 -5.47 6.56
N ARG A 201 17.66 -5.00 5.81
CA ARG A 201 16.57 -4.19 6.34
C ARG A 201 15.25 -4.84 6.00
N LEU A 202 14.32 -4.80 6.94
CA LEU A 202 12.97 -5.29 6.71
C LEU A 202 11.92 -4.36 7.32
N ARG A 203 10.72 -4.39 6.76
CA ARG A 203 9.56 -3.68 7.28
C ARG A 203 8.41 -4.66 7.50
N LEU A 204 7.86 -4.62 8.70
CA LEU A 204 6.70 -5.42 9.09
C LEU A 204 5.52 -4.49 9.32
N THR A 205 4.36 -4.90 8.84
CA THR A 205 3.12 -4.13 8.94
C THR A 205 2.03 -5.00 9.54
N HIS A 206 1.30 -4.46 10.52
CA HIS A 206 0.07 -5.09 10.97
C HIS A 206 -1.05 -4.84 9.95
N LEU A 207 -1.72 -5.90 9.49
CA LEU A 207 -2.65 -5.83 8.37
C LEU A 207 -4.04 -5.28 8.76
N PHE A 208 -4.39 -5.38 10.03
CA PHE A 208 -5.70 -4.99 10.56
C PHE A 208 -5.62 -3.70 11.39
N ALA A 209 -6.68 -2.91 11.33
CA ALA A 209 -6.92 -1.79 12.22
C ALA A 209 -7.59 -2.22 13.52
N VAL A 210 -7.62 -1.31 14.49
CA VAL A 210 -8.30 -1.53 15.77
C VAL A 210 -9.78 -1.83 15.49
N ASP A 211 -10.33 -2.81 16.20
CA ASP A 211 -11.76 -3.21 16.16
C ASP A 211 -12.31 -3.65 14.78
N GLU A 212 -11.46 -3.96 13.80
CA GLU A 212 -11.91 -4.51 12.50
C GLU A 212 -12.22 -6.01 12.53
N HIS A 213 -11.53 -6.76 13.39
CA HIS A 213 -11.71 -8.20 13.52
C HIS A 213 -11.46 -8.63 14.97
N PRO A 214 -12.32 -9.46 15.59
CA PRO A 214 -12.23 -9.79 17.00
C PRO A 214 -10.89 -10.45 17.41
N VAL A 215 -10.30 -11.23 16.51
CA VAL A 215 -9.04 -11.95 16.75
C VAL A 215 -7.84 -11.25 16.12
N TRP A 216 -7.99 -10.73 14.91
CA TRP A 216 -6.86 -10.31 14.07
C TRP A 216 -6.48 -8.85 14.26
N SER A 217 -7.36 -8.06 14.89
CA SER A 217 -7.06 -6.71 15.37
C SER A 217 -6.36 -6.69 16.74
N GLN A 218 -5.93 -7.83 17.27
CA GLN A 218 -5.14 -7.86 18.51
C GLN A 218 -3.63 -7.75 18.20
N PRO A 219 -2.81 -7.24 19.14
CA PRO A 219 -1.36 -7.17 18.95
C PRO A 219 -0.75 -8.53 18.58
N ALA A 220 0.08 -8.54 17.55
CA ALA A 220 0.78 -9.72 17.08
C ALA A 220 2.20 -9.78 17.63
N THR A 221 2.70 -10.99 17.88
CA THR A 221 4.09 -11.21 18.31
C THR A 221 4.86 -11.91 17.19
N VAL A 222 6.02 -11.37 16.83
CA VAL A 222 6.89 -11.86 15.74
C VAL A 222 8.28 -12.16 16.27
N SER A 223 8.83 -13.32 15.92
CA SER A 223 10.23 -13.65 16.16
C SER A 223 11.03 -13.44 14.87
N LEU A 224 12.00 -12.52 14.89
CA LEU A 224 12.87 -12.29 13.72
C LEU A 224 13.77 -13.50 13.43
N ALA A 225 14.22 -14.19 14.48
CA ALA A 225 14.96 -15.44 14.34
C ALA A 225 14.15 -16.51 13.59
N THR A 226 12.85 -16.65 13.90
CA THR A 226 11.95 -17.57 13.20
C THR A 226 11.70 -17.12 11.76
N LEU A 227 11.47 -15.82 11.54
CA LEU A 227 11.20 -15.23 10.23
C LEU A 227 12.36 -15.50 9.25
N LEU A 228 13.58 -15.12 9.63
CA LEU A 228 14.75 -15.24 8.76
C LEU A 228 15.27 -16.69 8.70
N GLY A 229 15.19 -17.42 9.81
CA GLY A 229 15.62 -18.81 9.90
C GLY A 229 17.14 -19.01 9.82
N PRO A 230 17.60 -20.28 9.69
CA PRO A 230 19.01 -20.66 9.89
C PRO A 230 20.00 -19.95 8.95
N SER A 231 19.57 -19.63 7.73
CA SER A 231 20.41 -18.95 6.73
C SER A 231 20.87 -17.56 7.16
N PHE A 232 20.26 -16.98 8.20
CA PHE A 232 20.57 -15.64 8.70
C PHE A 232 21.10 -15.65 10.14
N GLU A 233 21.52 -16.79 10.70
CA GLU A 233 22.04 -16.89 12.08
C GLU A 233 23.23 -15.95 12.36
N SER A 234 24.03 -15.65 11.34
CA SER A 234 25.14 -14.69 11.47
C SER A 234 24.69 -13.26 11.76
N PHE A 235 23.44 -12.92 11.45
CA PHE A 235 22.83 -11.62 11.69
C PHE A 235 22.13 -11.62 13.04
N SER A 236 22.73 -11.00 14.05
CA SER A 236 22.25 -11.08 15.44
C SER A 236 21.92 -9.72 16.06
N THR A 237 22.49 -8.64 15.53
CA THR A 237 22.31 -7.28 16.05
C THR A 237 21.13 -6.62 15.36
N VAL A 238 20.09 -6.28 16.12
CA VAL A 238 18.86 -5.68 15.60
C VAL A 238 18.73 -4.24 16.07
N TRP A 239 18.41 -3.34 15.15
CA TRP A 239 18.02 -1.96 15.43
C TRP A 239 16.64 -1.72 14.86
N GLU A 240 15.77 -1.07 15.63
CA GLU A 240 14.61 -0.42 15.06
C GLU A 240 15.06 0.89 14.39
N ILE A 241 14.59 1.12 13.17
CA ILE A 241 14.96 2.27 12.36
C ILE A 241 13.72 3.06 11.97
N SER A 242 13.91 4.32 11.59
CA SER A 242 12.88 5.14 10.93
C SER A 242 12.35 4.43 9.67
N LEU A 243 11.12 4.73 9.24
CA LEU A 243 10.54 4.09 8.04
C LEU A 243 11.36 4.33 6.76
N THR A 244 12.04 5.47 6.64
CA THR A 244 12.96 5.77 5.53
C THR A 244 14.33 5.09 5.68
N GLY A 245 14.61 4.49 6.84
CA GLY A 245 15.87 3.82 7.15
C GLY A 245 17.08 4.76 7.28
N ASN A 246 16.87 6.05 7.53
CA ASN A 246 17.94 7.04 7.68
C ASN A 246 18.43 7.22 9.13
N ARG A 247 17.69 6.69 10.11
CA ARG A 247 18.01 6.81 11.54
C ARG A 247 17.71 5.53 12.30
N ARG A 248 18.62 5.13 13.20
CA ARG A 248 18.37 4.15 14.27
C ARG A 248 17.58 4.83 15.39
N VAL A 249 16.47 4.22 15.78
CA VAL A 249 15.51 4.75 16.76
C VAL A 249 15.66 4.04 18.09
N LEU A 250 15.70 2.70 18.08
CA LEU A 250 15.87 1.90 19.30
C LEU A 250 16.81 0.70 19.05
N GLY A 251 17.52 0.27 20.08
CA GLY A 251 18.45 -0.85 20.03
C GLY A 251 19.88 -0.48 20.48
N PRO A 252 20.84 -1.41 20.34
CA PRO A 252 20.69 -2.71 19.72
C PRO A 252 19.92 -3.70 20.60
N PHE A 253 19.14 -4.59 19.97
CA PHE A 253 18.48 -5.74 20.58
C PHE A 253 19.09 -7.04 20.04
N VAL A 254 18.85 -8.15 20.74
CA VAL A 254 19.24 -9.48 20.27
C VAL A 254 18.10 -10.06 19.43
N MET A 255 18.44 -10.73 18.33
CA MET A 255 17.49 -11.37 17.42
C MET A 255 16.43 -12.30 18.03
N ALA A 256 16.71 -12.84 19.22
CA ALA A 256 15.82 -13.77 19.92
C ALA A 256 14.60 -13.06 20.55
N ASP A 257 14.61 -11.73 20.63
CA ASP A 257 13.54 -10.97 21.27
C ASP A 257 12.26 -11.00 20.42
N ALA A 258 11.16 -11.30 21.10
CA ALA A 258 9.84 -11.30 20.48
C ALA A 258 9.37 -9.86 20.28
N LEU A 259 9.09 -9.49 19.02
CA LEU A 259 8.63 -8.16 18.65
C LEU A 259 7.11 -8.10 18.66
N THR A 260 6.56 -7.19 19.45
CA THR A 260 5.12 -6.89 19.38
C THR A 260 4.84 -5.86 18.29
N ILE A 261 3.84 -6.15 17.45
CA ILE A 261 3.32 -5.25 16.42
C ILE A 261 1.83 -5.05 16.72
N ARG A 262 1.42 -3.81 17.01
CA ARG A 262 0.03 -3.47 17.34
C ARG A 262 -0.75 -3.15 16.05
N PRO A 263 -2.09 -3.04 16.11
CA PRO A 263 -2.90 -2.67 14.96
C PRO A 263 -2.40 -1.43 14.23
N MET A 264 -2.42 -1.48 12.89
CA MET A 264 -1.87 -0.49 11.95
C MET A 264 -0.39 -0.10 12.13
N HIS A 265 0.37 -0.71 13.04
CA HIS A 265 1.79 -0.39 13.15
C HIS A 265 2.55 -0.81 11.89
N VAL A 266 3.42 0.07 11.42
CA VAL A 266 4.49 -0.23 10.47
C VAL A 266 5.80 -0.03 11.21
N ARG A 267 6.60 -1.09 11.33
CA ARG A 267 7.90 -1.04 12.01
C ARG A 267 9.01 -1.49 11.07
N ALA A 268 10.13 -0.78 11.11
CA ALA A 268 11.29 -1.04 10.26
C ALA A 268 12.48 -1.46 11.12
N PHE A 269 13.23 -2.44 10.65
CA PHE A 269 14.37 -3.00 11.36
C PHE A 269 15.59 -3.08 10.46
N GLU A 270 16.75 -2.71 10.99
CA GLU A 270 18.07 -3.00 10.44
C GLU A 270 18.71 -4.12 11.25
N ILE A 271 19.22 -5.10 10.55
CA ILE A 271 19.68 -6.36 11.11
C ILE A 271 21.07 -6.60 10.54
N CYS A 272 22.08 -6.61 11.41
CA CYS A 272 23.46 -6.70 11.01
C CYS A 272 24.15 -7.92 11.62
N GLN A 273 25.19 -8.40 10.93
CA GLN A 273 26.11 -9.36 11.50
C GLN A 273 26.81 -8.78 12.72
N SER A 274 27.05 -9.60 13.74
CA SER A 274 27.81 -9.19 14.91
C SER A 274 29.20 -8.74 14.49
N THR A 275 29.41 -7.43 14.45
CA THR A 275 30.74 -6.84 14.54
C THR A 275 31.02 -6.75 16.03
N GLY A 276 32.12 -7.31 16.53
CA GLY A 276 32.50 -7.27 17.96
C GLY A 276 32.79 -5.86 18.53
N TYR A 277 32.18 -4.82 17.97
CA TYR A 277 32.20 -3.43 18.39
C TYR A 277 30.76 -2.97 18.64
N VAL A 278 30.50 -2.56 19.88
CA VAL A 278 29.25 -1.93 20.30
C VAL A 278 29.39 -0.44 19.98
N GLU A 279 28.66 0.06 18.98
CA GLU A 279 28.43 1.50 18.85
C GLU A 279 27.38 1.90 19.88
N GLU A 280 27.76 2.80 20.80
CA GLU A 280 26.86 3.37 21.80
C GLU A 280 25.70 4.11 21.10
N ALA A 281 24.47 3.76 21.51
CA ALA A 281 23.28 4.51 21.11
C ALA A 281 23.40 5.94 21.67
N VAL A 282 23.31 6.94 20.81
CA VAL A 282 23.19 8.34 21.24
C VAL A 282 21.81 8.50 21.87
N SER A 283 21.78 8.65 23.20
CA SER A 283 20.58 9.03 23.94
C SER A 283 20.13 10.43 23.49
N VAL A 284 18.94 10.53 22.91
CA VAL A 284 18.28 11.82 22.72
C VAL A 284 17.26 11.96 23.84
N ASP A 285 17.76 12.26 25.04
CA ASP A 285 16.92 12.87 26.07
C ASP A 285 16.55 14.27 25.59
N GLY A 286 15.26 14.52 25.42
CA GLY A 286 14.71 15.86 25.21
C GLY A 286 14.07 16.09 23.86
N PHE A 287 12.93 15.46 23.61
CA PHE A 287 11.84 16.11 22.86
C PHE A 287 10.51 15.63 23.47
N ASP A 288 9.96 16.46 24.36
CA ASP A 288 8.56 16.38 24.76
C ASP A 288 7.70 16.52 23.49
N VAL A 289 6.91 15.48 23.21
CA VAL A 289 5.87 15.53 22.19
C VAL A 289 4.64 16.13 22.89
N PRO A 290 4.10 17.28 22.45
CA PRO A 290 2.81 17.73 22.96
C PRO A 290 1.73 16.79 22.45
N GLU A 291 0.90 16.31 23.36
CA GLU A 291 -0.36 15.64 23.03
C GLU A 291 -1.19 16.53 22.11
N PHE A 292 -1.60 15.97 20.97
CA PHE A 292 -2.73 16.42 20.15
C PHE A 292 -3.70 15.25 20.01
#